data_AF-A0A0S8I8J3-F1
#
_entry.id   AF-A0A0S8I8J3-F1
#
_cell.length_a   1.000
_cell.length_b   1.000
_cell.length_c   1.000
_cell.angle_alpha   90.00
_cell.angle_beta   90.00
_cell.angle_gamma   90.00
#
_symmetry.space_group_name_H-M   'P 1'
#
loop_
_entity.id
_entity.type
_entity.pdbx_description
1 polymer ?
#
loop_
_entity_poly.entity_id
_entity_poly.type
_entity_poly.pdbx_seq_one_letter_code
_entity_poly.pdbx_strand_id
1 'polypeptide(L)'
;MRVAPYLRDLRGDVWRDLVDEVCWSPDASLDQLAFSLLLVRLCGCLTCYTHSYRALRGCTLCATQTVRRFRGADSELLGLFQLSRTEVVAFEDSGQPLTDFFDHPIPGGKQ
;
A
#
# COMPACT_ATOMS: atom_id res chain seq x y z
N MET A 1 9.27 6.34 -6.23
CA MET A 1 8.60 5.05 -6.59
C MET A 1 7.86 5.10 -7.94
N ARG A 2 8.10 4.12 -8.83
CA ARG A 2 7.52 4.06 -10.19
C ARG A 2 5.98 3.91 -10.24
N VAL A 3 5.38 3.16 -9.32
CA VAL A 3 3.95 2.79 -9.40
C VAL A 3 3.03 3.91 -8.93
N ALA A 4 3.44 4.69 -7.92
CA ALA A 4 2.59 5.67 -7.25
C ALA A 4 1.89 6.69 -8.19
N PRO A 5 2.56 7.31 -9.17
CA PRO A 5 1.92 8.31 -10.04
C PRO A 5 0.71 7.77 -10.82
N TYR A 6 0.71 6.47 -11.16
CA TYR A 6 -0.39 5.82 -11.89
C TYR A 6 -1.62 5.54 -11.01
N LEU A 7 -1.50 5.74 -9.70
CA LEU A 7 -2.56 5.50 -8.73
C LEU A 7 -3.30 6.77 -8.33
N ARG A 8 -2.74 7.94 -8.62
CA ARG A 8 -3.22 9.25 -8.16
C ARG A 8 -4.70 9.48 -8.37
N ASP A 9 -5.17 9.36 -9.60
CA ASP A 9 -6.55 9.70 -9.99
C ASP A 9 -7.51 8.50 -9.95
N LEU A 10 -7.21 7.48 -9.13
CA LEU A 10 -8.03 6.28 -9.05
C LEU A 10 -9.21 6.40 -8.08
N ARG A 11 -9.16 7.36 -7.15
CA ARG A 11 -10.13 7.54 -6.06
C ARG A 11 -10.33 9.04 -5.76
N GLY A 12 -10.97 9.37 -4.65
CA GLY A 12 -11.28 10.74 -4.25
C GLY A 12 -10.06 11.53 -3.76
N ASP A 13 -10.31 12.75 -3.31
CA ASP A 13 -9.26 13.74 -3.03
C ASP A 13 -8.32 13.29 -1.90
N VAL A 14 -8.84 12.63 -0.85
CA VAL A 14 -8.02 12.09 0.25
C VAL A 14 -6.95 11.10 -0.26
N TRP A 15 -7.31 10.26 -1.22
CA TRP A 15 -6.36 9.33 -1.83
C TRP A 15 -5.38 10.05 -2.76
N ARG A 16 -5.87 11.02 -3.55
CA ARG A 16 -5.03 11.82 -4.43
C ARG A 16 -3.93 12.53 -3.63
N ASP A 17 -4.29 13.19 -2.54
CA ASP A 17 -3.37 13.94 -1.69
C ASP A 17 -2.28 13.03 -1.11
N LEU A 18 -2.66 11.84 -0.60
CA LEU A 18 -1.71 10.83 -0.14
C LEU A 18 -0.73 10.41 -1.24
N VAL A 19 -1.21 10.16 -2.46
CA VAL A 19 -0.34 9.76 -3.56
C VAL A 19 0.59 10.90 -3.98
N ASP A 20 0.12 12.14 -3.96
CA ASP A 20 0.92 13.33 -4.27
C ASP A 20 2.03 13.53 -3.24
N GLU A 21 1.72 13.42 -1.95
CA GLU A 21 2.70 13.44 -0.86
C GLU A 21 3.79 12.40 -1.10
N VAL A 22 3.41 11.13 -1.30
CA VAL A 22 4.36 10.05 -1.55
C VAL A 22 5.21 10.34 -2.78
N CYS A 23 4.62 10.80 -3.88
CA CYS A 23 5.36 11.09 -5.12
C CYS A 23 6.38 12.23 -4.97
N TRP A 24 6.14 13.18 -4.08
CA TRP A 24 7.08 14.26 -3.78
C TRP A 24 8.12 13.91 -2.71
N SER A 25 7.88 12.88 -1.89
CA SER A 25 8.84 12.44 -0.90
C SER A 25 10.13 11.89 -1.54
N PRO A 26 11.32 12.12 -0.94
CA PRO A 26 12.58 11.61 -1.45
C PRO A 26 12.58 10.09 -1.62
N ASP A 27 13.38 9.57 -2.55
CA ASP A 27 13.53 8.13 -2.73
C ASP A 27 14.01 7.46 -1.43
N ALA A 28 13.44 6.30 -1.13
CA ALA A 28 13.66 5.54 0.12
C ALA A 28 13.34 6.31 1.41
N SER A 29 12.59 7.41 1.34
CA SER A 29 12.00 8.03 2.53
C SER A 29 11.00 7.09 3.22
N LEU A 30 10.71 7.39 4.48
CA LEU A 30 9.71 6.69 5.28
C LEU A 30 8.36 6.56 4.54
N ASP A 31 7.88 7.63 3.89
CA ASP A 31 6.59 7.60 3.19
C ASP A 31 6.64 6.72 1.93
N GLN A 32 7.77 6.71 1.21
CA GLN A 32 7.99 5.81 0.06
C GLN A 32 8.01 4.33 0.50
N LEU A 33 8.67 4.04 1.63
CA LEU A 33 8.73 2.68 2.20
C LEU A 33 7.35 2.25 2.71
N ALA A 34 6.67 3.10 3.48
CA ALA A 34 5.34 2.85 4.01
C ALA A 34 4.31 2.62 2.90
N PHE A 35 4.33 3.44 1.84
CA PHE A 35 3.42 3.28 0.71
C PHE A 35 3.74 2.02 -0.10
N SER A 36 5.02 1.65 -0.22
CA SER A 36 5.42 0.38 -0.82
C SER A 36 4.88 -0.81 -0.01
N LEU A 37 5.00 -0.77 1.32
CA LEU A 37 4.47 -1.79 2.23
C LEU A 37 2.94 -1.91 2.12
N LEU A 38 2.24 -0.78 2.09
CA LEU A 38 0.81 -0.72 1.85
C LEU A 38 0.43 -1.46 0.55
N LEU A 39 1.09 -1.16 -0.57
CA LEU A 39 0.80 -1.82 -1.85
C LEU A 39 1.16 -3.30 -1.86
N VAL A 40 2.29 -3.68 -1.26
CA VAL A 40 2.73 -5.08 -1.14
C VAL A 40 1.64 -5.90 -0.47
N ARG A 41 1.07 -5.40 0.62
CA ARG A 41 0.05 -6.14 1.36
C ARG A 41 -1.33 -6.06 0.70
N LEU A 42 -1.77 -4.88 0.23
CA LEU A 42 -3.05 -4.74 -0.48
C LEU A 42 -3.12 -5.64 -1.72
N CYS A 43 -2.01 -5.77 -2.46
CA CYS A 43 -1.97 -6.62 -3.65
C CYS A 43 -1.73 -8.10 -3.36
N GLY A 44 -1.34 -8.45 -2.13
CA GLY A 44 -0.88 -9.79 -1.77
C GLY A 44 0.39 -10.18 -2.51
N CYS A 45 1.35 -9.27 -2.63
CA CYS A 45 2.58 -9.49 -3.42
C CYS A 45 3.43 -10.64 -2.87
N LEU A 46 3.45 -10.85 -1.55
CA LEU A 46 4.24 -11.93 -0.91
C LEU A 46 3.73 -13.34 -1.24
N THR A 47 2.48 -13.45 -1.68
CA THR A 47 1.86 -14.72 -2.13
C THR A 47 1.69 -14.78 -3.65
N CYS A 48 2.31 -13.85 -4.38
CA CYS A 48 2.23 -13.78 -5.84
C CYS A 48 3.29 -14.67 -6.50
N TYR A 49 2.89 -15.85 -6.97
CA TYR A 49 3.79 -16.79 -7.68
C TYR A 49 3.98 -16.41 -9.14
N THR A 50 5.12 -16.78 -9.74
CA THR A 50 5.51 -16.46 -11.13
C THR A 50 4.50 -16.88 -12.21
N HIS A 51 3.74 -17.95 -11.95
CA HIS A 51 2.68 -18.43 -12.85
C HIS A 51 1.30 -17.84 -12.55
N SER A 52 1.19 -16.99 -11.53
CA SER A 52 -0.07 -16.34 -11.19
C SER A 52 -0.42 -15.31 -12.26
N TYR A 53 -1.70 -15.22 -12.59
CA TYR A 53 -2.23 -14.21 -13.51
C TYR A 53 -1.81 -12.77 -13.14
N ARG A 54 -1.63 -12.52 -11.83
CA ARG A 54 -1.15 -11.23 -11.30
C ARG A 54 0.32 -10.96 -11.64
N ALA A 55 1.19 -11.97 -11.55
CA ALA A 55 2.62 -11.83 -11.85
C ALA A 55 2.86 -11.46 -13.32
N LEU A 56 2.06 -12.01 -14.23
CA LEU A 56 2.17 -11.77 -15.67
C LEU A 56 1.74 -10.36 -16.11
N ARG A 57 0.99 -9.63 -15.28
CA ARG A 57 0.47 -8.28 -15.60
C ARG A 57 1.36 -7.13 -15.10
N GLY A 58 2.33 -7.41 -14.25
CA GLY A 58 3.22 -6.40 -13.66
C GLY A 58 2.56 -5.56 -12.55
N CYS A 59 3.41 -4.99 -11.69
CA CYS A 59 2.97 -4.35 -10.44
C CYS A 59 2.03 -3.16 -10.66
N THR A 60 2.20 -2.37 -11.74
CA THR A 60 1.34 -1.22 -12.01
C THR A 60 -0.11 -1.64 -12.27
N LEU A 61 -0.34 -2.62 -13.14
CA LEU A 61 -1.69 -3.11 -13.42
C LEU A 61 -2.32 -3.79 -12.20
N CYS A 62 -1.54 -4.56 -11.43
CA CYS A 62 -2.01 -5.18 -10.20
C CYS A 62 -2.46 -4.12 -9.17
N ALA A 63 -1.60 -3.12 -8.89
CA ALA A 63 -1.90 -2.05 -7.95
C ALA A 63 -3.11 -1.21 -8.40
N THR A 64 -3.18 -0.83 -9.68
CA THR A 64 -4.32 -0.08 -10.22
C THR A 64 -5.64 -0.84 -10.03
N GLN A 65 -5.66 -2.14 -10.30
CA GLN A 65 -6.87 -2.95 -10.12
C GLN A 65 -7.26 -3.09 -8.65
N THR A 66 -6.29 -3.34 -7.77
CA THR A 66 -6.52 -3.47 -6.33
C THR A 66 -7.08 -2.19 -5.73
N VAL A 67 -6.46 -1.03 -6.00
CA VAL A 67 -6.90 0.26 -5.47
C VAL A 67 -8.30 0.63 -5.96
N ARG A 68 -8.59 0.42 -7.26
CA ARG A 68 -9.94 0.67 -7.83
C ARG A 68 -11.02 -0.23 -7.23
N ARG A 69 -10.68 -1.45 -6.82
CA ARG A 69 -11.63 -2.46 -6.30
C ARG A 69 -11.75 -2.46 -4.77
N PHE A 70 -10.90 -1.71 -4.07
CA PHE A 70 -10.93 -1.61 -2.63
C PHE A 70 -12.26 -0.97 -2.19
N ARG A 71 -13.04 -1.73 -1.41
CA ARG A 71 -14.45 -1.42 -1.08
C ARG A 71 -14.63 -0.39 0.03
N GLY A 72 -13.63 -0.23 0.89
CA GLY A 72 -13.67 0.74 1.98
C GLY A 72 -13.48 2.18 1.50
N ALA A 73 -13.61 3.14 2.41
CA ALA A 73 -13.41 4.56 2.13
C ALA A 73 -11.94 4.92 1.94
N ASP A 74 -11.66 6.08 1.35
CA ASP A 74 -10.30 6.58 1.16
C ASP A 74 -9.59 6.84 2.50
N SER A 75 -10.35 7.21 3.53
CA SER A 75 -9.84 7.34 4.90
C SER A 75 -9.35 6.02 5.50
N GLU A 76 -9.93 4.88 5.11
CA GLU A 76 -9.45 3.57 5.54
C GLU A 76 -8.09 3.25 4.89
N LEU A 77 -7.92 3.58 3.60
CA LEU A 77 -6.62 3.46 2.92
C LEU A 77 -5.56 4.35 3.56
N LEU A 78 -5.92 5.58 3.98
CA LEU A 78 -5.03 6.46 4.73
C LEU A 78 -4.68 5.87 6.09
N GLY A 79 -5.63 5.26 6.79
CA GLY A 79 -5.37 4.56 8.05
C GLY A 79 -4.38 3.40 7.87
N LEU A 80 -4.54 2.59 6.81
CA LEU A 80 -3.62 1.51 6.46
C LEU A 80 -2.22 2.03 6.09
N PHE A 81 -2.14 3.18 5.43
CA PHE A 81 -0.87 3.84 5.17
C PHE A 81 -0.17 4.25 6.48
N GLN A 82 -0.89 4.88 7.41
CA GLN A 82 -0.32 5.29 8.71
C GLN A 82 0.12 4.11 9.55
N LEU A 83 -0.62 3.00 9.49
CA LEU A 83 -0.20 1.74 10.13
C LEU A 83 1.12 1.23 9.51
N SER A 84 1.19 1.18 8.18
CA SER A 84 2.41 0.79 7.46
C SER A 84 3.59 1.68 7.83
N ARG A 85 3.35 2.99 7.98
CA ARG A 85 4.36 3.97 8.39
C ARG A 85 4.88 3.70 9.79
N THR A 86 3.99 3.41 10.73
CA THR A 86 4.35 3.07 12.12
C THR A 86 5.20 1.80 12.18
N GLU A 87 4.86 0.79 11.36
CA GLU A 87 5.63 -0.45 11.31
C GLU A 87 7.02 -0.27 10.69
N VAL A 88 7.14 0.55 9.65
CA VAL A 88 8.47 0.87 9.09
C VAL A 88 9.33 1.58 10.12
N VAL A 89 8.78 2.55 10.87
CA VAL A 89 9.50 3.22 11.97
C VAL A 89 9.93 2.21 13.03
N ALA A 90 9.02 1.33 13.48
CA ALA A 90 9.36 0.31 14.47
C ALA A 90 10.48 -0.62 14.00
N PHE A 91 10.46 -1.02 12.71
CA PHE A 91 11.51 -1.82 12.11
C PHE A 91 12.85 -1.07 12.05
N GLU A 92 12.85 0.21 11.66
CA GLU A 92 14.06 1.04 11.61
C GLU A 92 14.66 1.28 13.00
N ASP A 93 13.83 1.54 14.01
CA ASP A 93 14.27 1.88 15.37
C ASP A 93 14.74 0.66 16.18
N SER A 94 14.06 -0.48 16.02
CA SER A 94 14.21 -1.63 16.93
C SER A 94 14.43 -2.98 16.25
N GLY A 95 14.40 -3.02 14.90
CA GLY A 95 14.52 -4.26 14.13
C GLY A 95 13.32 -5.21 14.30
N GLN A 96 12.23 -4.74 14.91
CA GLN A 96 11.02 -5.54 15.06
C GLN A 96 10.45 -5.92 13.68
N PRO A 97 10.05 -7.19 13.46
CA PRO A 97 9.57 -7.63 12.17
C PRO A 97 8.28 -6.90 11.76
N LEU A 98 8.15 -6.62 10.46
CA LEU A 98 6.91 -6.11 9.89
C LEU A 98 5.83 -7.18 10.02
N THR A 99 4.74 -6.87 10.72
CA THR A 99 3.62 -7.79 10.99
C THR A 99 2.67 -7.85 9.79
N ASP A 100 2.03 -8.98 9.48
CA ASP A 100 1.08 -9.01 8.36
C ASP A 100 -0.22 -8.27 8.68
N PHE A 101 -0.82 -7.57 7.69
CA PHE A 101 -2.11 -6.86 7.87
C PHE A 101 -3.25 -7.78 8.33
N PHE A 102 -3.14 -9.08 8.13
CA PHE A 102 -4.18 -10.04 8.48
C PHE A 102 -4.26 -10.35 9.97
N ASP A 103 -3.19 -10.06 10.73
CA ASP A 103 -3.16 -10.25 12.19
C ASP A 103 -3.78 -9.08 12.96
N HIS A 104 -4.09 -7.97 12.27
CA HIS A 104 -4.78 -6.81 12.83
C HIS A 104 -6.14 -6.61 12.14
N PRO A 105 -7.27 -6.75 12.86
CA PRO A 105 -8.58 -6.61 12.25
C PRO A 105 -8.78 -5.19 11.72
N ILE A 106 -8.94 -5.07 10.40
CA ILE A 106 -9.37 -3.83 9.75
C ILE A 106 -10.82 -3.56 10.19
N PRO A 107 -11.13 -2.42 10.83
CA PRO A 107 -12.51 -2.05 11.12
C PRO A 107 -13.26 -1.90 9.79
N GLY A 108 -14.18 -2.83 9.49
CA GLY A 108 -15.04 -2.79 8.28
C GLY A 108 -14.61 -3.71 7.12
N GLY A 109 -13.46 -4.37 7.20
CA GLY A 109 -13.04 -5.37 6.22
C GLY A 109 -13.64 -6.73 6.53
N LYS A 110 -14.73 -7.13 5.86
CA LYS A 110 -15.16 -8.54 5.90
C LYS A 110 -14.10 -9.40 5.19
N GLN A 111 -13.66 -10.45 5.90
CA GLN A 111 -12.79 -11.53 5.42
C GLN A 111 -13.36 -12.20 4.15
#